data_AF-A0A7W1BJN7-F1
#
_entry.id   AF-A0A7W1BJN7-F1
#
_cell.length_a   1.000
_cell.length_b   1.000
_cell.length_c   1.000
_cell.angle_alpha   90.00
_cell.angle_beta   90.00
_cell.angle_gamma   90.00
#
_symmetry.space_group_name_H-M   'P 1'
#
loop_
_entity.id
_entity.type
_entity.pdbx_description
1 polymer ?
#
loop_
_entity_poly.entity_id
_entity_poly.type
_entity_poly.pdbx_seq_one_letter_code
_entity_poly.pdbx_strand_id
1 'polypeptide(L)'
;MVERRVEIDPDATIGGLVGQLKTDSARLLRNEFKLAKVEMGENIKAGAWGVLWLAVAFGVGVIALVALTIALAAGIGRLANGNMWVGAISAGVIEIGLGGWLVYLGMKTFAEPSYTLEESRKELVSTKGWIERQRGG
;
A
#
# COMPACT_ATOMS: atom_id res chain seq x y z
N MET A 1 -13.17 30.24 -27.54
CA MET A 1 -12.19 29.27 -28.08
C MET A 1 -11.29 30.03 -29.03
N VAL A 2 -10.02 30.21 -28.67
CA VAL A 2 -9.04 30.90 -29.53
C VAL A 2 -8.29 29.81 -30.30
N GLU A 3 -8.66 29.58 -31.55
CA GLU A 3 -7.87 28.80 -32.50
C GLU A 3 -6.55 29.54 -32.72
N ARG A 4 -5.50 29.12 -32.01
CA ARG A 4 -4.14 29.49 -32.38
C ARG A 4 -3.83 28.78 -33.69
N ARG A 5 -4.04 29.45 -34.82
CA ARG A 5 -3.56 28.95 -36.12
C ARG A 5 -2.06 28.70 -35.95
N VAL A 6 -1.64 27.47 -36.21
CA VAL A 6 -0.23 27.16 -36.38
C VAL A 6 0.18 27.89 -37.66
N GLU A 7 0.86 29.01 -37.50
CA GLU A 7 1.50 29.72 -38.61
C GLU A 7 2.65 28.82 -39.08
N ILE A 8 2.37 27.99 -40.08
CA ILE A 8 3.39 27.17 -40.73
C ILE A 8 4.20 28.12 -41.59
N ASP A 9 5.34 28.55 -41.05
CA ASP A 9 6.34 29.29 -41.79
C ASP A 9 6.75 28.44 -43.02
N PRO A 10 6.49 28.89 -44.26
CA PRO A 10 6.77 28.12 -45.47
C PRO A 10 8.27 27.85 -45.68
N ASP A 11 9.16 28.53 -44.95
CA ASP A 11 10.61 28.30 -44.97
C ASP A 11 11.08 27.32 -43.86
N ALA A 12 10.16 26.78 -43.06
CA ALA A 12 10.47 25.77 -42.04
C ALA A 12 10.85 24.44 -42.69
N THR A 13 12.15 24.18 -42.79
CA THR A 13 12.69 22.84 -43.09
C THR A 13 12.08 21.78 -42.18
N ILE A 14 11.89 20.54 -42.69
CA ILE A 14 11.39 19.38 -41.90
C ILE A 14 12.17 19.21 -40.59
N GLY A 15 13.47 19.55 -40.57
CA GLY A 15 14.29 19.58 -39.37
C GLY A 15 13.85 20.60 -38.31
N GLY A 16 13.35 21.77 -38.72
CA GLY A 16 12.80 22.80 -37.84
C GLY A 16 11.48 22.38 -37.18
N LEU A 17 10.59 21.71 -37.93
CA LEU A 17 9.34 21.15 -37.40
C LEU A 17 9.59 20.02 -36.40
N VAL A 18 10.53 19.11 -36.68
CA VAL A 18 10.94 18.06 -35.72
C VAL A 18 11.59 18.68 -34.48
N GLY A 19 12.36 19.75 -34.63
CA GLY A 19 12.94 20.51 -33.53
C GLY A 19 11.89 21.16 -32.62
N GLN A 20 10.87 21.78 -33.21
CA GLN A 20 9.74 22.36 -32.46
C GLN A 20 8.91 21.27 -31.76
N LEU A 21 8.60 20.16 -32.45
CA LEU A 21 7.83 19.05 -31.88
C LEU A 21 8.55 18.40 -30.69
N LYS A 22 9.87 18.22 -30.77
CA LYS A 22 10.69 17.73 -29.64
C LYS A 22 10.68 18.72 -28.46
N THR A 23 10.80 20.00 -28.75
CA THR A 23 10.79 21.07 -27.72
C THR A 23 9.44 21.13 -27.01
N ASP A 24 8.34 20.99 -27.75
CA ASP A 24 6.98 21.01 -27.19
C ASP A 24 6.63 19.70 -26.48
N SER A 25 7.05 18.54 -26.99
CA SER A 25 6.91 17.25 -26.30
C SER A 25 7.67 17.22 -24.97
N ALA A 26 8.89 17.79 -24.94
CA ALA A 26 9.67 17.92 -23.71
C ALA A 26 9.00 18.85 -22.69
N ARG A 27 8.30 19.92 -23.15
CA ARG A 27 7.52 20.81 -22.29
C ARG A 27 6.29 20.13 -21.70
N LEU A 28 5.55 19.37 -22.50
CA LEU A 28 4.38 18.60 -22.05
C LEU A 28 4.76 17.55 -20.99
N LEU A 29 5.77 16.73 -21.28
CA LEU A 29 6.26 15.72 -20.33
C LEU A 29 6.71 16.36 -19.02
N ARG A 30 7.45 17.47 -19.07
CA ARG A 30 7.92 18.16 -17.86
C ARG A 30 6.77 18.76 -17.05
N ASN A 31 5.67 19.17 -17.70
CA ASN A 31 4.47 19.64 -17.02
C ASN A 31 3.69 18.50 -16.37
N GLU A 32 3.52 17.37 -17.05
CA GLU A 32 2.88 16.18 -16.46
C GLU A 32 3.69 15.62 -15.29
N PHE A 33 5.03 15.56 -15.41
CA PHE A 33 5.90 15.18 -14.29
C PHE A 33 5.77 16.13 -13.10
N LYS A 34 5.65 17.44 -13.36
CA LYS A 34 5.46 18.44 -12.29
C LYS A 34 4.10 18.28 -11.61
N LEU A 35 3.05 17.99 -12.38
CA LEU A 35 1.70 17.76 -11.86
C LEU A 35 1.63 16.44 -11.07
N ALA A 36 2.14 15.36 -11.64
CA ALA A 36 2.24 14.05 -10.98
C ALA A 36 3.06 14.14 -9.68
N LYS A 37 4.13 14.94 -9.65
CA LYS A 37 4.90 15.17 -8.42
C LYS A 37 4.11 15.93 -7.35
N VAL A 38 3.26 16.89 -7.74
CA VAL A 38 2.39 17.62 -6.80
C VAL A 38 1.32 16.68 -6.25
N GLU A 39 0.64 15.94 -7.12
CA GLU A 39 -0.43 15.00 -6.75
C GLU A 39 0.11 13.82 -5.92
N MET A 40 1.27 13.29 -6.29
CA MET A 40 1.97 12.28 -5.50
C MET A 40 2.40 12.82 -4.13
N GLY A 41 2.78 14.10 -4.03
CA GLY A 41 3.07 14.76 -2.76
C GLY A 41 1.84 14.90 -1.86
N GLU A 42 0.67 15.17 -2.42
CA GLU A 42 -0.61 15.23 -1.69
C GLU A 42 -1.07 13.83 -1.26
N ASN A 43 -0.95 12.84 -2.14
CA ASN A 43 -1.26 11.43 -1.85
C ASN A 43 -0.34 10.85 -0.76
N ILE A 44 0.96 11.21 -0.78
CA ILE A 44 1.91 10.81 0.26
C ILE A 44 1.53 11.42 1.60
N LYS A 45 1.08 12.68 1.66
CA LYS A 45 0.64 13.30 2.92
C LYS A 45 -0.56 12.58 3.50
N ALA A 46 -1.56 12.24 2.68
CA ALA A 46 -2.72 11.48 3.11
C ALA A 46 -2.33 10.07 3.61
N GLY A 47 -1.46 9.37 2.87
CA GLY A 47 -0.92 8.08 3.28
C GLY A 47 -0.08 8.14 4.55
N ALA A 48 0.74 9.19 4.71
CA ALA A 48 1.61 9.40 5.87
C ALA A 48 0.79 9.61 7.15
N TRP A 49 -0.30 10.38 7.08
CA TRP A 49 -1.22 10.52 8.21
C TRP A 49 -1.85 9.18 8.60
N GLY A 50 -2.26 8.37 7.61
CA GLY A 50 -2.78 7.03 7.86
C GLY A 50 -1.78 6.13 8.58
N VAL A 51 -0.53 6.10 8.10
CA VAL A 51 0.55 5.32 8.73
C VAL A 51 0.86 5.83 10.15
N LEU A 52 0.88 7.14 10.36
CA LEU A 52 1.12 7.72 11.67
C LEU A 52 0.02 7.32 12.67
N TRP A 53 -1.25 7.45 12.27
CA TRP A 53 -2.37 7.05 13.12
C TRP A 53 -2.37 5.54 13.41
N LEU A 54 -2.02 4.72 12.43
CA LEU A 54 -1.88 3.27 12.64
C LEU A 54 -0.75 2.96 13.64
N ALA A 55 0.39 3.63 13.54
CA ALA A 55 1.50 3.47 14.48
C ALA A 55 1.11 3.90 15.91
N VAL A 56 0.40 5.03 16.04
CA VAL A 56 -0.11 5.50 17.34
C VAL A 56 -1.13 4.51 17.91
N ALA A 57 -2.11 4.08 17.10
CA ALA A 57 -3.12 3.12 17.52
C ALA A 57 -2.49 1.79 17.95
N PHE A 58 -1.48 1.31 17.22
CA PHE A 58 -0.72 0.13 17.59
C PHE A 58 0.01 0.33 18.93
N GLY A 59 0.73 1.45 19.11
CA GLY A 59 1.43 1.76 20.35
C GLY A 59 0.49 1.84 21.57
N VAL A 60 -0.63 2.55 21.43
CA VAL A 60 -1.67 2.63 22.47
C VAL A 60 -2.27 1.25 22.74
N GLY A 61 -2.52 0.46 21.69
CA GLY A 61 -3.02 -0.91 21.80
C GLY A 61 -2.10 -1.81 22.60
N VAL A 62 -0.78 -1.74 22.37
CA VAL A 62 0.22 -2.50 23.15
C VAL A 62 0.20 -2.08 24.63
N ILE A 63 0.18 -0.78 24.92
CA ILE A 63 0.12 -0.28 26.30
C ILE A 63 -1.18 -0.75 26.99
N ALA A 64 -2.30 -0.64 26.30
CA ALA A 64 -3.60 -1.08 26.80
C ALA A 64 -3.64 -2.59 27.05
N LEU A 65 -3.04 -3.39 26.17
CA LEU A 65 -2.93 -4.84 26.34
C LEU A 65 -2.14 -5.17 27.61
N VAL A 66 -0.97 -4.58 27.82
CA VAL A 66 -0.16 -4.79 29.03
C VAL A 66 -0.91 -4.39 30.30
N ALA A 67 -1.60 -3.24 30.28
CA ALA A 67 -2.42 -2.81 31.41
C ALA A 67 -3.55 -3.80 31.70
N LEU A 68 -4.19 -4.34 30.65
CA LEU A 68 -5.21 -5.37 30.76
C LEU A 68 -4.65 -6.68 31.33
N THR A 69 -3.45 -7.11 30.92
CA THR A 69 -2.75 -8.28 31.48
C THR A 69 -2.59 -8.15 32.98
N ILE A 70 -2.08 -7.00 33.43
CA ILE A 70 -1.85 -6.72 34.85
C ILE A 70 -3.19 -6.68 35.60
N ALA A 71 -4.21 -6.04 35.03
CA ALA A 71 -5.53 -5.97 35.62
C ALA A 71 -6.18 -7.36 35.77
N LEU A 72 -6.09 -8.21 34.74
CA LEU A 72 -6.57 -9.60 34.78
C LEU A 72 -5.82 -10.41 35.82
N ALA A 73 -4.49 -10.34 35.83
CA ALA A 73 -3.67 -11.07 36.79
C ALA A 73 -3.97 -10.65 38.23
N ALA A 74 -4.07 -9.34 38.49
CA ALA A 74 -4.40 -8.82 39.82
C ALA A 74 -5.84 -9.15 40.23
N GLY A 75 -6.80 -9.02 39.31
CA GLY A 75 -8.22 -9.29 39.57
C GLY A 75 -8.47 -10.76 39.90
N ILE A 76 -7.94 -11.67 39.07
CA ILE A 76 -8.06 -13.11 39.29
C ILE A 76 -7.26 -13.53 40.53
N GLY A 77 -6.06 -12.98 40.73
CA GLY A 77 -5.26 -13.23 41.93
C GLY A 77 -6.00 -12.85 43.21
N ARG A 78 -6.73 -11.73 43.20
CA ARG A 78 -7.57 -11.30 44.33
C ARG A 78 -8.76 -12.23 44.56
N LEU A 79 -9.42 -12.69 43.49
CA LEU A 79 -10.52 -13.67 43.57
C LEU A 79 -10.04 -15.04 44.07
N ALA A 80 -8.78 -15.38 43.79
CA ALA A 80 -8.13 -16.61 44.24
C ALA A 80 -7.54 -16.48 45.66
N ASN A 81 -8.16 -15.72 46.57
CA ASN A 81 -7.68 -15.48 47.95
C ASN A 81 -6.25 -14.86 48.02
N GLY A 82 -5.91 -13.99 47.08
CA GLY A 82 -4.60 -13.32 47.03
C GLY A 82 -3.51 -14.12 46.32
N ASN A 83 -3.86 -15.25 45.70
CA ASN A 83 -2.90 -16.13 45.06
C ASN A 83 -2.50 -15.61 43.66
N MET A 84 -1.52 -14.70 43.62
CA MET A 84 -1.15 -13.97 42.41
C MET A 84 -0.67 -14.87 41.25
N TRP A 85 -0.12 -16.05 41.53
CA TRP A 85 0.30 -16.98 40.47
C TRP A 85 -0.89 -17.52 39.68
N VAL A 86 -2.04 -17.74 40.32
CA VAL A 86 -3.26 -18.18 39.64
C VAL A 86 -3.72 -17.11 38.67
N GLY A 87 -3.64 -15.84 39.08
CA GLY A 87 -3.95 -14.72 38.22
C GLY A 87 -3.01 -14.59 37.03
N ALA A 88 -1.70 -14.69 37.26
CA ALA A 88 -0.70 -14.59 36.21
C ALA A 88 -0.83 -15.73 35.18
N ILE A 89 -1.02 -16.97 35.62
CA ILE A 89 -1.22 -18.11 34.72
C ILE A 89 -2.51 -17.95 33.92
N SER A 90 -3.60 -17.53 34.56
CA SER A 90 -4.89 -17.34 33.87
C SER A 90 -4.81 -16.23 32.82
N ALA A 91 -4.17 -15.10 33.13
CA ALA A 91 -3.94 -14.02 32.18
C ALA A 91 -3.10 -14.51 30.98
N GLY A 92 -2.01 -15.24 31.25
CA GLY A 92 -1.16 -15.80 30.19
C GLY A 92 -1.90 -16.78 29.27
N VAL A 93 -2.76 -17.64 29.81
CA VAL A 93 -3.60 -18.55 29.00
C VAL A 93 -4.56 -17.76 28.11
N ILE A 94 -5.20 -16.72 28.64
CA ILE A 94 -6.10 -15.85 27.87
C ILE A 94 -5.34 -15.14 26.75
N GLU A 95 -4.16 -14.60 27.02
CA GLU A 95 -3.35 -13.90 26.02
C GLU A 95 -2.84 -14.81 24.91
N ILE A 96 -2.38 -16.02 25.25
CA ILE A 96 -1.98 -17.01 24.24
C ILE A 96 -3.17 -17.38 23.36
N GLY A 97 -4.35 -17.56 23.96
CA GLY A 97 -5.59 -17.83 23.21
C GLY A 97 -5.96 -16.69 22.27
N LEU A 98 -5.95 -15.45 22.76
CA LEU A 98 -6.24 -14.25 21.96
C LEU A 98 -5.21 -14.05 20.84
N GLY A 99 -3.92 -14.20 21.15
CA GLY A 99 -2.84 -14.08 20.16
C GLY A 99 -2.94 -15.14 19.07
N GLY A 100 -3.18 -16.40 19.44
CA GLY A 100 -3.40 -17.49 18.49
C GLY A 100 -4.62 -17.24 17.60
N TRP A 101 -5.73 -16.74 18.17
CA TRP A 101 -6.93 -16.38 17.41
C TRP A 101 -6.67 -15.24 16.41
N LEU A 102 -5.94 -14.20 16.80
CA LEU A 102 -5.57 -13.09 15.93
C LEU A 102 -4.66 -13.54 14.77
N VAL A 103 -3.67 -14.40 15.07
CA VAL A 103 -2.82 -15.01 14.02
C VAL A 103 -3.66 -15.83 13.06
N TYR A 104 -4.58 -16.64 13.57
CA TYR A 104 -5.50 -17.43 12.76
C TYR A 104 -6.35 -16.57 11.83
N LEU A 105 -6.93 -15.47 12.34
CA LEU A 105 -7.70 -14.52 11.53
C LEU A 105 -6.81 -13.85 10.46
N GLY A 106 -5.61 -13.42 10.83
CA GLY A 106 -4.65 -12.84 9.90
C GLY A 106 -4.31 -13.79 8.76
N MET A 107 -3.99 -15.06 9.10
CA MET A 107 -3.74 -16.10 8.10
C MET A 107 -4.94 -16.33 7.18
N LYS A 108 -6.17 -16.31 7.70
CA LYS A 108 -7.37 -16.47 6.88
C LYS A 108 -7.54 -15.34 5.86
N THR A 109 -7.28 -14.10 6.29
CA THR A 109 -7.34 -12.92 5.40
C THR A 109 -6.28 -12.97 4.30
N PHE A 110 -5.08 -13.47 4.58
CA PHE A 110 -4.03 -13.65 3.55
C PHE A 110 -4.20 -14.91 2.71
N ALA A 111 -4.97 -15.90 3.18
CA ALA A 111 -5.25 -17.14 2.46
C ALA A 111 -6.35 -16.99 1.40
N GLU A 112 -7.13 -15.89 1.42
CA GLU A 112 -8.04 -15.56 0.32
C GLU A 112 -7.21 -15.20 -0.93
N PRO A 113 -7.26 -16.01 -2.01
CA PRO A 113 -6.45 -15.76 -3.20
C PRO A 113 -6.78 -14.39 -3.79
N SER A 114 -5.81 -13.48 -3.85
CA SER A 114 -6.02 -12.21 -4.54
C SER A 114 -6.13 -12.50 -6.05
N TYR A 115 -7.35 -12.36 -6.59
CA TYR A 115 -7.66 -12.51 -8.02
C TYR A 115 -6.71 -11.69 -8.93
N THR A 116 -6.10 -10.62 -8.39
CA THR A 116 -5.13 -9.75 -9.07
C THR A 116 -3.87 -10.47 -9.57
N LEU A 117 -3.41 -11.52 -8.87
CA LEU A 117 -2.22 -12.27 -9.27
C LEU A 117 -2.52 -13.31 -10.35
N GLU A 118 -3.77 -13.80 -10.40
CA GLU A 118 -4.18 -14.79 -11.40
C GLU A 118 -4.33 -14.15 -12.78
N GLU A 119 -4.88 -12.94 -12.84
CA GLU A 119 -5.03 -12.16 -14.07
C GLU A 119 -3.66 -11.71 -14.60
N SER A 120 -2.80 -11.19 -13.71
CA SER A 120 -1.40 -10.85 -14.03
C SER A 120 -0.62 -12.07 -14.55
N ARG A 121 -0.84 -13.25 -13.95
CA ARG A 121 -0.20 -14.51 -14.41
C ARG A 121 -0.74 -14.95 -15.77
N LYS A 122 -2.03 -14.79 -16.03
CA LYS A 122 -2.65 -15.08 -17.34
C LYS A 122 -2.11 -14.16 -18.44
N GLU A 123 -1.90 -12.89 -18.15
CA GLU A 123 -1.30 -11.94 -19.10
C GLU A 123 0.18 -12.28 -19.42
N LEU A 124 0.94 -12.72 -18.41
CA LEU A 124 2.32 -13.16 -18.61
C LEU A 124 2.42 -14.43 -19.48
N VAL A 125 1.49 -15.37 -19.31
CA VAL A 125 1.40 -16.59 -20.14
C VAL A 125 0.99 -16.25 -21.58
N SER A 126 0.03 -15.33 -21.76
CA SER A 126 -0.37 -14.81 -23.07
C SER A 126 0.80 -14.15 -23.81
N THR A 127 1.59 -13.35 -23.10
CA THR A 127 2.74 -12.63 -23.66
C THR A 127 3.82 -13.60 -24.15
N LYS A 128 4.08 -14.68 -23.41
CA LYS A 128 5.03 -15.72 -23.84
C LYS A 128 4.58 -16.38 -25.16
N GLY A 129 3.30 -16.72 -25.28
CA GLY A 129 2.75 -17.32 -26.49
C GLY A 129 2.74 -16.39 -27.72
N TRP A 130 2.71 -15.07 -27.51
CA TRP A 130 2.88 -14.10 -28.58
C TRP A 130 4.34 -14.03 -29.08
N ILE A 131 5.32 -14.05 -28.16
CA ILE A 131 6.75 -14.04 -28.49
C ILE A 131 7.18 -15.32 -29.23
N GLU A 132 6.65 -16.48 -28.84
CA GLU A 132 6.97 -17.77 -29.48
C GLU A 132 6.47 -17.83 -30.93
N ARG A 133 5.36 -17.15 -31.26
CA ARG A 133 4.85 -17.03 -32.63
C ARG A 133 5.68 -16.10 -33.52
N GLN A 134 6.23 -15.01 -32.96
CA GLN A 134 7.08 -14.09 -33.73
C GLN A 134 8.47 -14.64 -34.01
N ARG A 135 8.96 -15.59 -33.21
CA ARG A 135 10.30 -16.16 -33.37
C ARG A 135 10.33 -17.38 -34.31
N GLY A 136 9.16 -17.88 -34.71
CA GLY A 136 8.98 -19.05 -35.58
C GLY A 136 8.52 -18.73 -37.01
N GLY A 137 8.47 -17.46 -37.40
CA GLY A 137 8.23 -17.00 -38.78
C GLY A 137 9.35 -16.06 -39.22
#